data_AF-A0A1V0B8A2-F1
#
_entry.id   AF-A0A1V0B8A2-F1
#
_cell.length_a   1.000
_cell.length_b   1.000
_cell.length_c   1.000
_cell.angle_alpha   90.00
_cell.angle_beta   90.00
_cell.angle_gamma   90.00
#
_symmetry.space_group_name_H-M   'P 1'
#
loop_
_entity.id
_entity.type
_entity.pdbx_description
1 polymer ?
#
loop_
_entity_poly.entity_id
_entity_poly.type
_entity_poly.pdbx_seq_one_letter_code
_entity_poly.pdbx_strand_id
1 'polypeptide(L)'
;MHPGVTVSPFSRDRNVAGIIGLLFALTSPLALADESLFLCKADEQLIFGCDIGEKTVSLCASKELTRESGYVQYRFGQPDNIEFVYPSEKTPPAGKFFLGLAAFSGGGASIVRFDNSGYEYMLFDSMIRTNFTPGEPNYPKFQAGVVTRHRGKITSTRLCDDNEASVRGPAFDVFEREDFDYDVLP
;
A
#
# COMPACT_ATOMS: atom_id res chain seq x y z
N MET A 1 -21.13 44.11 -79.20
CA MET A 1 -22.29 43.46 -79.83
C MET A 1 -22.60 42.18 -79.06
N HIS A 2 -23.77 42.13 -78.41
CA HIS A 2 -24.42 40.92 -77.86
C HIS A 2 -24.82 39.94 -79.00
N PRO A 3 -25.26 38.68 -78.77
CA PRO A 3 -26.11 38.14 -77.67
C PRO A 3 -25.67 36.73 -77.18
N GLY A 4 -26.32 35.92 -76.33
CA GLY A 4 -27.57 35.93 -75.57
C GLY A 4 -27.91 34.49 -75.09
N VAL A 5 -27.95 34.28 -73.76
CA VAL A 5 -28.97 33.59 -72.93
C VAL A 5 -29.74 32.35 -73.43
N THR A 6 -29.73 31.24 -72.65
CA THR A 6 -30.86 30.40 -72.10
C THR A 6 -30.33 29.03 -71.60
N VAL A 7 -30.33 28.69 -70.30
CA VAL A 7 -31.32 28.01 -69.40
C VAL A 7 -31.65 26.52 -69.68
N SER A 8 -31.45 25.73 -68.60
CA SER A 8 -31.75 24.35 -68.15
C SER A 8 -32.77 23.43 -68.87
N PRO A 9 -32.78 22.11 -68.54
CA PRO A 9 -33.85 21.61 -67.63
C PRO A 9 -33.51 20.42 -66.68
N PHE A 10 -34.18 20.44 -65.51
CA PHE A 10 -35.00 19.36 -64.87
C PHE A 10 -34.41 18.03 -64.30
N SER A 11 -34.35 17.97 -62.96
CA SER A 11 -34.97 17.05 -61.95
C SER A 11 -35.05 15.50 -62.08
N ARG A 12 -35.00 14.86 -60.88
CA ARG A 12 -35.26 13.45 -60.43
C ARG A 12 -34.05 12.49 -60.47
N ASP A 13 -33.73 11.66 -59.49
CA ASP A 13 -34.49 11.06 -58.37
C ASP A 13 -33.55 10.38 -57.33
N ARG A 14 -34.01 10.31 -56.06
CA ARG A 14 -33.91 9.19 -55.08
C ARG A 14 -32.61 8.89 -54.27
N ASN A 15 -32.75 9.13 -52.96
CA ASN A 15 -32.46 8.26 -51.80
C ASN A 15 -31.05 7.66 -51.62
N VAL A 16 -30.25 8.30 -50.76
CA VAL A 16 -29.14 7.64 -50.05
C VAL A 16 -29.61 7.29 -48.64
N ALA A 17 -29.72 6.00 -48.35
CA ALA A 17 -29.96 5.48 -47.01
C ALA A 17 -28.71 5.75 -46.15
N GLY A 18 -28.88 6.52 -45.07
CA GLY A 18 -27.82 6.82 -44.11
C GLY A 18 -27.52 5.61 -43.23
N ILE A 19 -26.27 5.14 -43.27
CA ILE A 19 -25.72 4.22 -42.27
C ILE A 19 -25.12 5.10 -41.17
N ILE A 20 -25.86 5.30 -40.07
CA ILE A 20 -25.30 5.81 -38.82
C ILE A 20 -24.65 4.62 -38.13
N GLY A 21 -23.35 4.44 -38.38
CA GLY A 21 -22.51 3.50 -37.63
C GLY A 21 -22.26 4.05 -36.23
N LEU A 22 -22.92 3.47 -35.23
CA LEU A 22 -22.75 3.77 -33.82
C LEU A 22 -21.35 3.29 -33.36
N LEU A 23 -20.38 4.20 -33.25
CA LEU A 23 -19.09 3.91 -32.59
C LEU A 23 -19.34 3.74 -31.08
N PHE A 24 -19.44 2.50 -30.61
CA PHE A 24 -19.27 2.17 -29.20
C PHE A 24 -17.79 2.32 -28.82
N ALA A 25 -17.42 3.46 -28.25
CA ALA A 25 -16.13 3.62 -27.59
C ALA A 25 -16.11 2.74 -26.34
N LEU A 26 -15.36 1.63 -26.39
CA LEU A 26 -15.00 0.81 -25.24
C LEU A 26 -14.10 1.63 -24.30
N THR A 27 -14.72 2.50 -23.51
CA THR A 27 -14.06 3.16 -22.39
C THR A 27 -13.89 2.12 -21.30
N SER A 28 -12.76 1.42 -21.33
CA SER A 28 -12.39 0.53 -20.22
C SER A 28 -12.10 1.43 -19.01
N PRO A 29 -12.82 1.30 -17.89
CA PRO A 29 -12.43 2.00 -16.68
C PRO A 29 -11.05 1.49 -16.29
N LEU A 30 -10.07 2.39 -16.22
CA LEU A 30 -8.84 2.15 -15.47
C LEU A 30 -9.28 1.88 -14.04
N ALA A 31 -9.28 0.61 -13.63
CA ALA A 31 -9.38 0.24 -12.24
C ALA A 31 -8.12 0.78 -11.56
N LEU A 32 -8.21 2.00 -11.02
CA LEU A 32 -7.28 2.43 -10.00
C LEU A 32 -7.48 1.44 -8.86
N ALA A 33 -6.46 0.64 -8.55
CA ALA A 33 -6.47 -0.17 -7.34
C ALA A 33 -6.73 0.79 -6.18
N ASP A 34 -7.88 0.64 -5.53
CA ASP A 34 -8.20 1.36 -4.30
C ASP A 34 -7.28 0.79 -3.23
N GLU A 35 -6.08 1.35 -3.13
CA GLU A 35 -5.19 1.01 -2.03
C GLU A 35 -5.84 1.51 -0.75
N SER A 36 -6.35 0.57 0.04
CA SER A 36 -6.88 0.85 1.37
C SER A 36 -5.90 1.75 2.12
N LEU A 37 -6.40 2.91 2.56
CA LEU A 37 -5.63 3.79 3.43
C LEU A 37 -5.61 3.28 4.87
N PHE A 38 -6.38 2.22 5.19
CA PHE A 38 -6.58 1.73 6.54
C PHE A 38 -6.93 2.87 7.50
N LEU A 39 -6.15 3.08 8.57
CA LEU A 39 -6.34 4.17 9.54
C LEU A 39 -5.53 5.43 9.17
N CYS A 40 -4.93 5.49 7.99
CA CYS A 40 -4.27 6.69 7.48
C CYS A 40 -5.28 7.68 6.91
N LYS A 41 -4.96 8.97 7.04
CA LYS A 41 -5.76 10.06 6.50
C LYS A 41 -5.47 10.24 5.01
N ALA A 42 -6.37 10.91 4.30
CA ALA A 42 -6.22 11.18 2.86
C ALA A 42 -4.99 12.06 2.50
N ASP A 43 -4.47 12.83 3.47
CA ASP A 43 -3.26 13.63 3.34
C ASP A 43 -1.99 12.91 3.85
N GLU A 44 -2.11 11.63 4.21
CA GLU A 44 -1.02 10.77 4.65
C GLU A 44 -0.69 9.73 3.56
N GLN A 45 0.44 9.06 3.74
CA GLN A 45 0.84 7.90 2.95
C GLN A 45 1.00 6.69 3.88
N LEU A 46 0.59 5.51 3.40
CA LEU A 46 0.69 4.26 4.15
C LEU A 46 2.12 3.71 4.09
N ILE A 47 2.67 3.39 5.26
CA ILE A 47 3.94 2.64 5.40
C ILE A 47 3.66 1.16 5.61
N PHE A 48 2.68 0.82 6.44
CA PHE A 48 2.25 -0.55 6.71
C PHE A 48 0.78 -0.52 7.12
N GLY A 49 -0.02 -1.50 6.70
CA GLY A 49 -1.40 -1.61 7.17
C GLY A 49 -1.95 -3.00 6.98
N CYS A 50 -2.72 -3.47 7.97
CA CYS A 50 -3.47 -4.72 7.87
C CYS A 50 -4.57 -4.81 8.94
N ASP A 51 -5.52 -5.70 8.71
CA ASP A 51 -6.54 -6.07 9.69
C ASP A 51 -6.08 -7.26 10.54
N ILE A 52 -6.49 -7.24 11.80
CA ILE A 52 -6.24 -8.24 12.84
C ILE A 52 -7.58 -8.46 13.56
N GLY A 53 -8.40 -9.37 13.03
CA GLY A 53 -9.78 -9.54 13.45
C GLY A 53 -10.59 -8.27 13.23
N GLU A 54 -11.22 -7.74 14.28
CA GLU A 54 -12.05 -6.52 14.16
C GLU A 54 -11.25 -5.20 14.23
N LYS A 55 -9.93 -5.28 14.31
CA LYS A 55 -9.04 -4.13 14.50
C LYS A 55 -8.12 -3.98 13.32
N THR A 56 -7.77 -2.74 13.03
CA THR A 56 -6.83 -2.38 11.99
C THR A 56 -5.56 -1.84 12.63
N VAL A 57 -4.41 -2.22 12.06
CA VAL A 57 -3.09 -1.64 12.32
C VAL A 57 -2.74 -0.74 11.14
N SER A 58 -2.18 0.43 11.40
CA SER A 58 -1.60 1.26 10.35
C SER A 58 -0.39 2.01 10.85
N LEU A 59 0.65 2.08 10.01
CA LEU A 59 1.75 3.01 10.16
C LEU A 59 1.63 4.04 9.04
N CYS A 60 1.35 5.27 9.41
CA CYS A 60 1.02 6.36 8.50
C CYS A 60 2.08 7.43 8.57
N ALA A 61 2.40 8.06 7.44
CA ALA A 61 3.32 9.18 7.38
C ALA A 61 2.72 10.40 6.69
N SER A 62 3.23 11.59 6.99
CA SER A 62 3.00 12.76 6.13
C SER A 62 3.50 12.50 4.70
N LYS A 63 2.86 13.11 3.69
CA LYS A 63 3.30 13.03 2.28
C LYS A 63 4.74 13.50 2.08
N GLU A 64 5.07 14.65 2.67
CA GLU A 64 6.45 15.12 2.76
C GLU A 64 7.06 14.55 4.04
N LEU A 65 7.95 13.57 3.89
CA LEU A 65 8.62 12.90 5.00
C LEU A 65 10.13 12.95 4.78
N THR A 66 10.85 13.40 5.79
CA THR A 66 12.30 13.20 5.90
C THR A 66 12.62 12.65 7.29
N ARG A 67 13.89 12.39 7.58
CA ARG A 67 14.29 11.91 8.91
C ARG A 67 13.95 12.92 10.02
N GLU A 68 14.04 14.21 9.70
CA GLU A 68 13.91 15.32 10.66
C GLU A 68 12.68 16.21 10.43
N SER A 69 11.87 15.93 9.40
CA SER A 69 10.66 16.68 9.07
C SER A 69 9.50 15.78 8.67
N GLY A 70 8.28 16.31 8.78
CA GLY A 70 7.07 15.50 8.63
C GLY A 70 6.75 14.73 9.91
N TYR A 71 5.92 13.69 9.80
CA TYR A 71 5.60 12.83 10.94
C TYR A 71 5.29 11.41 10.51
N VAL A 72 5.46 10.49 11.47
CA VAL A 72 4.98 9.12 11.36
C VAL A 72 4.15 8.79 12.59
N GLN A 73 3.03 8.07 12.39
CA GLN A 73 2.19 7.57 13.47
C GLN A 73 1.77 6.12 13.21
N TYR A 74 2.08 5.25 14.16
CA TYR A 74 1.40 3.99 14.39
C TYR A 74 0.01 4.23 14.95
N ARG A 75 -0.99 3.50 14.46
CA ARG A 75 -2.39 3.53 14.89
C ARG A 75 -2.91 2.11 14.99
N PHE A 76 -3.64 1.83 16.06
CA PHE A 76 -4.36 0.57 16.26
C PHE A 76 -5.78 0.86 16.75
N GLY A 77 -6.78 0.21 16.16
CA GLY A 77 -8.17 0.38 16.54
C GLY A 77 -9.12 0.18 15.36
N GLN A 78 -10.20 0.96 15.32
CA GLN A 78 -11.15 1.01 14.21
C GLN A 78 -11.18 2.42 13.62
N PRO A 79 -11.68 2.61 12.38
CA PRO A 79 -11.73 3.93 11.73
C PRO A 79 -12.38 5.01 12.62
N ASP A 80 -13.46 4.67 13.33
CA ASP A 80 -14.19 5.60 14.20
C ASP A 80 -13.72 5.58 15.68
N ASN A 81 -12.81 4.67 16.04
CA ASN A 81 -12.31 4.51 17.41
C ASN A 81 -10.86 4.02 17.43
N ILE A 82 -9.93 4.96 17.38
CA ILE A 82 -8.51 4.67 17.51
C ILE A 82 -8.17 4.45 18.99
N GLU A 83 -7.71 3.25 19.32
CA GLU A 83 -7.44 2.82 20.70
C GLU A 83 -6.00 3.12 21.12
N PHE A 84 -5.07 3.12 20.16
CA PHE A 84 -3.68 3.40 20.43
C PHE A 84 -3.02 4.17 19.28
N VAL A 85 -2.27 5.20 19.63
CA VAL A 85 -1.48 6.03 18.70
C VAL A 85 -0.07 6.21 19.25
N TYR A 86 0.92 6.05 18.38
CA TYR A 86 2.32 6.36 18.70
C TYR A 86 3.04 7.02 17.51
N PRO A 87 3.83 8.09 17.72
CA PRO A 87 3.82 8.91 18.93
C PRO A 87 2.47 9.64 19.05
N SER A 88 2.08 9.98 20.28
CA SER A 88 0.83 10.72 20.53
C SER A 88 0.82 12.07 19.81
N GLU A 89 1.98 12.72 19.73
CA GLU A 89 2.21 13.94 18.96
C GLU A 89 2.74 13.62 17.57
N LYS A 90 2.40 14.46 16.58
CA LYS A 90 2.92 14.33 15.23
C LYS A 90 4.35 14.86 15.18
N THR A 91 5.32 13.96 15.21
CA THR A 91 6.75 14.29 15.21
C THR A 91 7.51 13.51 14.13
N PRO A 92 8.66 14.03 13.67
CA PRO A 92 9.55 13.31 12.75
C PRO A 92 9.99 11.94 13.29
N PRO A 93 10.37 10.99 12.41
CA PRO A 93 10.66 9.61 12.77
C PRO A 93 12.03 9.37 13.42
N ALA A 94 12.98 10.31 13.32
CA ALA A 94 14.31 10.19 13.92
C ALA A 94 14.26 9.77 15.40
N GLY A 95 15.02 8.74 15.75
CA GLY A 95 15.11 8.17 17.09
C GLY A 95 13.81 7.53 17.63
N LYS A 96 12.81 7.28 16.77
CA LYS A 96 11.50 6.73 17.16
C LYS A 96 11.12 5.46 16.41
N PHE A 97 11.48 5.38 15.13
CA PHE A 97 11.20 4.24 14.27
C PHE A 97 12.48 3.72 13.66
N PHE A 98 12.67 2.42 13.74
CA PHE A 98 13.87 1.72 13.29
C PHE A 98 13.49 0.60 12.33
N LEU A 99 14.32 0.36 11.32
CA LEU A 99 14.09 -0.61 10.27
C LEU A 99 15.19 -1.67 10.25
N GLY A 100 14.82 -2.90 10.60
CA GLY A 100 15.63 -4.10 10.38
C GLY A 100 15.23 -4.80 9.09
N LEU A 101 16.21 -5.34 8.34
CA LEU A 101 15.97 -6.15 7.14
C LEU A 101 16.77 -7.45 7.16
N ALA A 102 16.16 -8.54 6.69
CA ALA A 102 16.85 -9.79 6.39
C ALA A 102 16.52 -10.28 4.98
N ALA A 103 17.53 -10.80 4.29
CA ALA A 103 17.33 -11.52 3.03
C ALA A 103 17.09 -13.00 3.32
N PHE A 104 16.07 -13.58 2.69
CA PHE A 104 15.77 -15.01 2.76
C PHE A 104 15.80 -15.63 1.37
N SER A 105 15.82 -16.95 1.31
CA SER A 105 15.77 -17.61 0.00
C SER A 105 14.46 -17.27 -0.72
N GLY A 106 14.58 -16.66 -1.90
CA GLY A 106 13.45 -16.26 -2.73
C GLY A 106 12.62 -15.10 -2.18
N GLY A 107 13.12 -14.34 -1.20
CA GLY A 107 12.42 -13.19 -0.62
C GLY A 107 13.23 -12.48 0.46
N GLY A 108 12.56 -12.02 1.50
CA GLY A 108 13.16 -11.28 2.60
C GLY A 108 12.14 -11.00 3.70
N ALA A 109 12.56 -10.25 4.70
CA ALA A 109 11.71 -9.77 5.76
C ALA A 109 12.11 -8.37 6.20
N SER A 110 11.11 -7.63 6.66
CA SER A 110 11.25 -6.27 7.18
C SER A 110 10.65 -6.21 8.58
N ILE A 111 11.28 -5.46 9.47
CA ILE A 111 10.75 -5.14 10.80
C ILE A 111 10.84 -3.62 10.99
N VAL A 112 9.70 -2.98 11.22
CA VAL A 112 9.66 -1.62 11.77
C VAL A 112 9.43 -1.70 13.27
N ARG A 113 10.42 -1.28 14.06
CA ARG A 113 10.37 -1.26 15.52
C ARG A 113 10.16 0.15 16.06
N PHE A 114 9.36 0.28 17.11
CA PHE A 114 9.35 1.45 17.98
C PHE A 114 9.14 1.07 19.44
N ASP A 115 9.53 1.97 20.36
CA ASP A 115 9.36 1.80 21.79
C ASP A 115 8.26 2.70 22.34
N ASN A 116 7.38 2.15 23.16
CA ASN A 116 6.43 2.92 23.94
C ASN A 116 6.29 2.35 25.36
N SER A 117 6.56 3.17 26.37
CA SER A 117 6.34 2.84 27.79
C SER A 117 6.97 1.50 28.23
N GLY A 118 8.16 1.19 27.73
CA GLY A 118 8.91 -0.05 28.05
C GLY A 118 8.51 -1.28 27.23
N TYR A 119 7.56 -1.14 26.29
CA TYR A 119 7.23 -2.16 25.30
C TYR A 119 7.86 -1.81 23.96
N GLU A 120 8.40 -2.83 23.31
CA GLU A 120 8.80 -2.81 21.91
C GLU A 120 7.62 -3.28 21.06
N TYR A 121 7.30 -2.53 20.02
CA TYR A 121 6.31 -2.87 19.00
C TYR A 121 7.05 -3.08 17.70
N MET A 122 6.82 -4.22 17.05
CA MET A 122 7.50 -4.63 15.83
C MET A 122 6.45 -5.01 14.79
N LEU A 123 6.30 -4.17 13.78
CA LEU A 123 5.50 -4.46 12.60
C LEU A 123 6.40 -5.22 11.64
N PHE A 124 5.99 -6.40 11.22
CA PHE A 124 6.81 -7.23 10.36
C PHE A 124 6.07 -7.66 9.09
N ASP A 125 6.86 -7.89 8.04
CA ASP A 125 6.50 -8.67 6.88
C ASP A 125 7.62 -9.67 6.59
N SER A 126 7.28 -10.78 5.94
CA SER A 126 8.23 -11.75 5.44
C SER A 126 7.66 -12.52 4.25
N MET A 127 8.56 -12.86 3.33
CA MET A 127 8.33 -13.74 2.20
C MET A 127 9.43 -14.78 2.16
N ILE A 128 9.07 -16.06 2.30
CA ILE A 128 10.02 -17.17 2.27
C ILE A 128 9.59 -18.17 1.20
N ARG A 129 10.51 -18.52 0.29
CA ARG A 129 10.32 -19.64 -0.65
C ARG A 129 10.18 -20.95 0.12
N THR A 130 9.12 -21.71 -0.14
CA THR A 130 8.92 -23.03 0.49
C THR A 130 9.13 -24.22 -0.44
N ASN A 131 9.14 -24.01 -1.76
CA ASN A 131 9.40 -25.08 -2.73
C ASN A 131 10.72 -24.91 -3.47
N PHE A 132 11.64 -25.88 -3.35
CA PHE A 132 12.97 -25.84 -3.93
C PHE A 132 13.18 -26.83 -5.09
N THR A 133 12.16 -27.59 -5.48
CA THR A 133 12.27 -28.58 -6.55
C THR A 133 12.60 -27.91 -7.90
N PRO A 134 13.66 -28.32 -8.61
CA PRO A 134 13.98 -27.80 -9.92
C PRO A 134 12.84 -28.03 -10.92
N GLY A 135 12.46 -26.98 -11.65
CA GLY A 135 11.39 -27.03 -12.65
C GLY A 135 9.97 -26.87 -12.10
N GLU A 136 9.79 -26.78 -10.78
CA GLU A 136 8.50 -26.48 -10.16
C GLU A 136 8.36 -25.00 -9.79
N PRO A 137 7.11 -24.45 -9.74
CA PRO A 137 6.87 -23.10 -9.25
C PRO A 137 7.32 -22.91 -7.79
N ASN A 138 7.68 -21.68 -7.44
CA ASN A 138 7.81 -21.28 -6.04
C ASN A 138 6.42 -21.24 -5.39
N TYR A 139 6.32 -21.77 -4.17
CA TYR A 139 5.20 -21.54 -3.26
C TYR A 139 5.69 -20.62 -2.13
N PRO A 140 5.70 -19.28 -2.32
CA PRO A 140 6.13 -18.38 -1.25
C PRO A 140 5.12 -18.42 -0.09
N LYS A 141 5.64 -18.46 1.13
CA LYS A 141 4.87 -18.19 2.34
C LYS A 141 5.05 -16.72 2.69
N PHE A 142 3.93 -15.99 2.71
CA PHE A 142 3.88 -14.63 3.21
C PHE A 142 3.38 -14.63 4.65
N GLN A 143 3.99 -13.82 5.49
CA GLN A 143 3.53 -13.57 6.86
C GLN A 143 3.73 -12.09 7.16
N ALA A 144 2.74 -11.48 7.78
CA ALA A 144 2.82 -10.11 8.26
C ALA A 144 2.07 -9.97 9.57
N GLY A 145 2.44 -8.99 10.39
CA GLY A 145 1.76 -8.79 11.66
C GLY A 145 2.45 -7.82 12.60
N VAL A 146 2.01 -7.87 13.86
CA VAL A 146 2.57 -7.08 14.96
C VAL A 146 3.00 -8.00 16.09
N VAL A 147 4.26 -7.85 16.52
CA VAL A 147 4.79 -8.44 17.73
C VAL A 147 4.96 -7.35 18.78
N THR A 148 4.60 -7.68 20.02
CA THR A 148 4.94 -6.85 21.18
C THR A 148 5.90 -7.60 22.08
N ARG A 149 6.94 -6.93 22.56
CA ARG A 149 7.92 -7.48 23.50
C ARG A 149 8.07 -6.55 24.69
N HIS A 150 8.24 -7.13 25.87
CA HIS A 150 8.49 -6.39 27.11
C HIS A 150 9.58 -7.10 27.89
N ARG A 151 10.64 -6.36 28.24
CA ARG A 151 11.82 -6.89 28.96
C ARG A 151 12.42 -8.13 28.28
N GLY A 152 12.57 -8.06 26.95
CA GLY A 152 13.16 -9.14 26.16
C GLY A 152 12.25 -10.36 25.91
N LYS A 153 11.02 -10.39 26.46
CA LYS A 153 10.07 -11.48 26.24
C LYS A 153 8.93 -11.06 25.33
N ILE A 154 8.67 -11.82 24.28
CA ILE A 154 7.48 -11.65 23.44
C ILE A 154 6.23 -11.83 24.30
N THR A 155 5.39 -10.81 24.33
CA THR A 155 4.12 -10.79 25.07
C THR A 155 2.92 -11.06 24.18
N SER A 156 3.03 -10.80 22.87
CA SER A 156 1.97 -11.07 21.89
C SER A 156 2.56 -11.15 20.49
N THR A 157 2.03 -12.05 19.68
CA THR A 157 2.20 -12.09 18.23
C THR A 157 0.81 -12.07 17.62
N ARG A 158 0.53 -11.09 16.76
CA ARG A 158 -0.76 -10.96 16.07
C ARG A 158 -0.50 -10.90 14.58
N LEU A 159 -0.94 -11.93 13.87
CA LEU A 159 -0.82 -11.99 12.42
C LEU A 159 -1.90 -11.12 11.78
N CYS A 160 -1.57 -10.55 10.63
CA CYS A 160 -2.55 -9.95 9.73
C CYS A 160 -3.49 -11.06 9.20
N ASP A 161 -4.75 -10.72 8.97
CA ASP A 161 -5.76 -11.68 8.54
C ASP A 161 -5.44 -12.26 7.15
N ASP A 162 -4.94 -11.44 6.21
CA ASP A 162 -4.52 -11.86 4.88
C ASP A 162 -3.05 -12.33 4.81
N ASN A 163 -2.21 -11.94 5.78
CA ASN A 163 -0.76 -12.13 5.79
C ASN A 163 0.01 -11.54 4.59
N GLU A 164 -0.60 -10.64 3.82
CA GLU A 164 -0.01 -10.07 2.58
C GLU A 164 0.50 -8.63 2.77
N ALA A 165 0.29 -8.03 3.95
CA ALA A 165 0.81 -6.71 4.25
C ALA A 165 2.35 -6.64 4.12
N SER A 166 2.84 -5.48 3.69
CA SER A 166 4.27 -5.22 3.48
C SER A 166 4.63 -3.81 3.95
N VAL A 167 5.82 -3.66 4.52
CA VAL A 167 6.44 -2.36 4.78
C VAL A 167 6.73 -1.69 3.44
N ARG A 168 6.42 -0.40 3.33
CA ARG A 168 6.47 0.37 2.08
C ARG A 168 7.62 1.38 2.07
N GLY A 169 7.88 1.92 0.88
CA GLY A 169 9.02 2.80 0.54
C GLY A 169 9.45 3.81 1.61
N PRO A 170 8.55 4.62 2.21
CA PRO A 170 8.97 5.65 3.14
C PRO A 170 9.76 5.14 4.34
N ALA A 171 9.53 3.90 4.79
CA ALA A 171 10.34 3.29 5.85
C ALA A 171 11.78 3.04 5.38
N PHE A 172 11.97 2.51 4.17
CA PHE A 172 13.28 2.18 3.61
C PHE A 172 14.14 3.42 3.34
N ASP A 173 13.48 4.53 3.01
CA ASP A 173 14.13 5.79 2.66
C ASP A 173 14.52 6.60 3.91
N VAL A 174 13.70 6.55 4.96
CA VAL A 174 13.77 7.52 6.06
C VAL A 174 14.20 6.91 7.40
N PHE A 175 13.77 5.68 7.71
CA PHE A 175 13.97 5.11 9.04
C PHE A 175 15.44 4.76 9.31
N GLU A 176 15.83 4.89 10.57
CA GLU A 176 17.16 4.51 11.02
C GLU A 176 17.30 2.99 10.92
N ARG A 177 18.48 2.51 10.49
CA ARG A 177 18.73 1.08 10.35
C ARG A 177 19.10 0.48 11.69
N GLU A 178 18.63 -0.73 11.94
CA GLU A 178 19.07 -1.57 13.05
C GLU A 178 19.31 -3.01 12.58
N ASP A 179 19.95 -3.79 13.44
CA ASP A 179 20.15 -5.22 13.20
C ASP A 179 18.79 -5.93 13.15
N PHE A 180 18.67 -6.90 12.24
CA PHE A 180 17.43 -7.66 12.11
C PHE A 180 17.24 -8.60 13.30
N ASP A 181 16.05 -8.55 13.89
CA ASP A 181 15.68 -9.38 15.03
C ASP A 181 14.97 -10.65 14.56
N TYR A 182 15.71 -11.76 14.52
CA TYR A 182 15.21 -13.05 14.05
C TYR A 182 14.14 -13.66 14.97
N ASP A 183 14.06 -13.24 16.23
CA ASP A 183 13.10 -13.79 17.20
C ASP A 183 11.67 -13.27 16.96
N VAL A 184 11.51 -12.23 16.14
CA VAL A 184 10.21 -11.60 15.83
C VAL A 184 9.37 -12.44 14.85
N LEU A 185 10.00 -13.22 13.98
CA LEU A 185 9.29 -13.96 12.94
C LEU A 185 8.70 -15.28 13.50
N PRO A 186 7.42 -15.59 13.21
CA PRO A 186 6.75 -16.82 13.67
C PRO A 186 6.88 -18.04 12.75
#